data_AF-A0A6A2YGD5-F1
#
_entry.id   AF-A0A6A2YGD5-F1
#
_cell.length_a   1.000
_cell.length_b   1.000
_cell.length_c   1.000
_cell.angle_alpha   90.00
_cell.angle_beta   90.00
_cell.angle_gamma   90.00
#
_symmetry.space_group_name_H-M   'P 1'
#
loop_
_entity.id
_entity.type
_entity.pdbx_description
1 polymer ?
#
loop_
_entity_poly.entity_id
_entity_poly.type
_entity_poly.pdbx_seq_one_letter_code
_entity_poly.pdbx_strand_id
1 'polypeptide(L)' 'MARKLDTPHNSVSAEATTFSFGLRMAIEHGWDWVIVEGDVISIVNKLSKSQEDFSVIGLLLDKAQHTLARHPNFTV' A
#
# COMPACT_ATOMS: atom_id res chain seq x y z
N MET A 1 8.03 25.02 -15.87
CA MET A 1 8.30 24.25 -14.64
C MET A 1 7.69 22.86 -14.82
N ALA A 2 8.52 21.83 -15.00
CA ALA A 2 8.03 20.46 -15.07
C ALA A 2 7.80 19.96 -13.64
N ARG A 3 6.56 19.61 -13.29
CA ARG A 3 6.22 18.96 -12.02
C ARG A 3 6.79 17.55 -12.08
N LYS A 4 7.89 17.29 -11.36
CA LYS A 4 8.40 15.93 -11.16
C LYS A 4 7.34 15.20 -10.34
N LEU A 5 6.45 14.48 -11.02
CA LEU A 5 5.63 13.46 -10.37
C LEU A 5 6.63 12.45 -9.82
N ASP A 6 6.49 12.09 -8.54
CA ASP A 6 7.21 10.99 -7.91
C ASP A 6 6.86 9.71 -8.67
N THR A 7 7.56 9.53 -9.79
CA THR A 7 7.30 8.46 -10.72
C THR A 7 7.94 7.23 -10.08
N PRO A 8 7.19 6.14 -9.89
CA PRO A 8 7.72 4.96 -9.23
C PRO A 8 9.00 4.49 -9.94
N HIS A 9 10.08 4.32 -9.18
CA HIS A 9 11.40 3.98 -9.72
C HIS A 9 11.49 2.54 -10.25
N ASN A 10 10.54 1.67 -9.86
CA ASN A 10 10.40 0.28 -10.32
C ASN A 10 8.97 -0.25 -10.10
N SER A 11 8.66 -1.43 -10.63
CA SER A 11 7.33 -2.07 -10.51
C SER A 11 6.87 -2.20 -9.05
N VAL A 12 7.77 -2.61 -8.15
CA VAL A 12 7.47 -2.76 -6.72
C VAL A 12 7.04 -1.43 -6.09
N SER A 13 7.73 -0.34 -6.41
CA SER A 13 7.35 1.00 -5.92
C SER A 13 6.03 1.48 -6.53
N ALA A 14 5.72 1.10 -7.77
CA ALA A 14 4.47 1.48 -8.43
C ALA A 14 3.28 0.78 -7.77
N GLU A 15 3.45 -0.51 -7.50
CA GLU A 15 2.47 -1.34 -6.80
C GLU A 15 2.27 -0.88 -5.36
N ALA A 16 3.34 -0.65 -4.58
CA ALA A 16 3.26 -0.15 -3.21
C ALA A 16 2.51 1.19 -3.12
N THR A 17 2.79 2.09 -4.07
CA THR A 17 2.14 3.40 -4.15
C THR A 17 0.66 3.25 -4.51
N THR A 18 0.35 2.42 -5.51
CA THR A 18 -1.03 2.15 -5.96
C THR A 18 -1.85 1.51 -4.86
N PHE A 19 -1.29 0.53 -4.15
CA PHE A 19 -1.90 -0.14 -3.01
C PHE A 19 -2.23 0.86 -1.89
N SER A 20 -1.24 1.66 -1.48
CA SER A 20 -1.41 2.67 -0.43
C SER A 20 -2.45 3.73 -0.82
N PHE A 21 -2.46 4.14 -2.09
CA PHE A 21 -3.41 5.11 -2.62
C PHE A 21 -4.84 4.55 -2.63
N GLY A 22 -5.02 3.30 -3.08
CA GLY A 22 -6.33 2.62 -3.09
C GLY A 22 -6.94 2.50 -1.69
N LEU A 23 -6.13 2.09 -0.69
CA LEU A 23 -6.58 2.04 0.70
C LEU A 23 -6.99 3.42 1.22
N ARG A 24 -6.19 4.46 0.96
CA ARG A 24 -6.51 5.83 1.36
C ARG A 24 -7.81 6.31 0.73
N MET A 25 -8.00 6.06 -0.55
CA MET A 25 -9.23 6.40 -1.27
C MET A 25 -10.44 5.71 -0.63
N ALA A 26 -10.36 4.40 -0.37
CA ALA A 26 -11.46 3.68 0.26
C ALA A 26 -11.88 4.26 1.61
N ILE A 27 -10.90 4.67 2.43
CA ILE A 27 -11.17 5.34 3.72
C ILE A 27 -11.83 6.70 3.50
N GLU A 28 -11.28 7.53 2.60
CA GLU A 28 -11.80 8.86 2.32
C GLU A 28 -13.24 8.82 1.77
N HIS A 29 -13.59 7.75 1.05
CA HIS A 29 -14.92 7.53 0.52
C HIS A 29 -15.85 6.73 1.44
N GLY A 30 -15.37 6.30 2.62
CA GLY A 30 -16.17 5.54 3.58
C GLY A 30 -16.63 4.18 3.05
N TRP A 31 -15.82 3.50 2.24
CA TRP A 31 -16.15 2.17 1.76
C TRP A 31 -16.06 1.16 2.89
N ASP A 32 -17.15 0.42 3.12
CA ASP A 32 -17.24 -0.58 4.19
C ASP A 32 -16.49 -1.87 3.86
N TRP A 33 -16.30 -2.17 2.58
CA TRP A 33 -15.66 -3.38 2.08
C TRP A 33 -14.77 -3.09 0.87
N VAL A 34 -13.55 -3.61 0.89
CA VAL A 34 -12.55 -3.45 -0.16
C VAL A 34 -11.83 -4.78 -0.34
N ILE A 35 -11.76 -5.25 -1.59
CA ILE A 35 -10.87 -6.33 -2.01
C ILE A 35 -9.77 -5.68 -2.85
N VAL A 36 -8.51 -5.86 -2.46
CA VAL A 36 -7.37 -5.33 -3.20
C VAL A 36 -6.71 -6.44 -4.01
N GLU A 37 -7.09 -6.58 -5.28
CA GLU A 37 -6.53 -7.58 -6.18
C GLU A 37 -5.28 -7.07 -6.92
N GLY A 38 -4.22 -7.87 -6.94
CA GLY A 38 -3.05 -7.64 -7.77
C GLY A 38 -2.03 -8.78 -7.65
N ASP A 39 -1.10 -8.89 -8.61
CA ASP A 39 0.00 -9.86 -8.56
C ASP A 39 1.10 -9.39 -7.60
N VAL A 40 0.70 -9.12 -6.35
CA VAL A 40 1.49 -8.36 -5.39
C VAL A 40 2.10 -9.26 -4.32
N ILE A 41 2.45 -10.50 -4.69
CA ILE A 41 3.08 -11.48 -3.80
C ILE A 41 4.29 -10.87 -3.07
N SER A 42 5.04 -9.99 -3.73
CA SER A 42 6.19 -9.29 -3.12
C SER A 42 5.80 -8.28 -2.03
N ILE A 43 4.68 -7.57 -2.19
CA ILE A 43 4.14 -6.61 -1.23
C ILE A 43 3.44 -7.35 -0.09
N VAL A 44 2.61 -8.35 -0.38
CA VAL A 44 1.96 -9.19 0.63
C VAL A 44 3.00 -9.91 1.51
N ASN A 45 4.07 -10.43 0.90
CA ASN A 45 5.17 -11.04 1.65
C ASN A 45 6.00 -10.03 2.46
N LYS A 46 6.09 -8.77 2.02
CA LYS A 46 6.70 -7.70 2.83
C LYS A 46 5.76 -7.25 3.94
N LEU A 47 4.45 -7.23 3.69
CA LEU A 47 3.41 -6.96 4.69
C LEU A 47 3.30 -8.09 5.73
N SER A 48 3.77 -9.31 5.45
CA SER A 48 3.78 -10.39 6.43
C SER A 48 5.11 -10.53 7.18
N LYS A 49 6.16 -9.82 6.76
CA LYS A 49 7.49 -9.85 7.41
C LYS A 49 7.65 -8.68 8.37
N SER A 50 7.90 -8.98 9.64
CA SER A 50 8.16 -8.01 10.73
C SER A 50 9.57 -7.38 10.68
N GLN A 51 10.21 -7.34 9.52
CA GLN A 51 11.57 -6.80 9.41
C GLN A 51 11.48 -5.30 9.18
N GLU A 52 12.15 -4.50 10.02
CA GLU A 52 12.16 -3.05 9.90
C GLU A 52 12.76 -2.63 8.54
N ASP A 53 11.91 -2.10 7.65
CA ASP A 53 12.29 -1.55 6.35
C ASP A 53 12.04 -0.02 6.40
N PHE A 54 13.12 0.74 6.62
CA PHE A 54 13.07 2.21 6.68
C PHE A 54 13.11 2.87 5.28
N SER A 55 13.05 2.08 4.20
CA SER A 55 12.89 2.65 2.85
C SER A 55 11.52 3.31 2.70
N VAL A 56 11.40 4.20 1.71
CA VAL A 56 10.10 4.81 1.36
C VAL A 56 9.03 3.73 1.10
N ILE A 57 9.43 2.60 0.51
CA ILE A 57 8.52 1.47 0.26
C ILE A 57 8.13 0.81 1.59
N GLY A 58 9.09 0.53 2.47
CA GLY A 58 8.82 -0.06 3.78
C GLY A 58 7.88 0.80 4.63
N LEU A 59 8.06 2.12 4.64
CA LEU A 59 7.17 3.06 5.34
C LEU A 59 5.75 3.10 4.75
N LEU A 60 5.60 3.03 3.42
CA LEU A 60 4.30 2.95 2.77
C LEU A 60 3.57 1.66 3.15
N LEU A 61 4.29 0.55 3.17
CA LEU A 61 3.76 -0.75 3.54
C LEU A 61 3.38 -0.84 5.00
N ASP A 62 4.23 -0.35 5.90
CA ASP A 62 3.94 -0.28 7.34
C ASP A 62 2.64 0.50 7.62
N LYS A 63 2.49 1.67 6.97
CA LYS A 63 1.26 2.46 7.05
C LYS A 63 0.05 1.69 6.52
N ALA A 64 0.20 0.97 5.43
CA ALA A 64 -0.87 0.16 4.84
C ALA A 64 -1.25 -1.02 5.75
N GLN A 65 -0.27 -1.68 6.36
CA GLN A 65 -0.43 -2.75 7.34
C GLN A 65 -1.21 -2.25 8.58
N HIS A 66 -0.81 -1.11 9.13
CA HIS A 66 -1.53 -0.44 10.22
C HIS A 66 -2.97 -0.08 9.85
N THR A 67 -3.21 0.26 8.58
CA THR A 67 -4.55 0.55 8.06
C THR A 67 -5.39 -0.72 8.03
N LEU A 68 -4.88 -1.81 7.45
CA LEU A 68 -5.57 -3.11 7.42
C LEU A 68 -5.89 -3.62 8.83
N ALA A 69 -4.95 -3.48 9.77
CA ALA A 69 -5.17 -3.88 11.16
C ALA A 69 -6.31 -3.12 11.86
N ARG A 70 -6.61 -1.89 11.42
CA ARG A 70 -7.72 -1.07 11.94
C ARG A 70 -9.04 -1.29 11.20
N HIS A 71 -8.97 -1.87 10.00
CA HIS A 71 -10.12 -2.11 9.14
C HIS A 71 -10.19 -3.61 8.80
N PRO A 72 -10.69 -4.47 9.71
CA PRO A 72 -10.73 -5.93 9.52
C PRO A 72 -11.60 -6.36 8.33
N ASN A 73 -12.42 -5.46 7.80
CA ASN A 73 -13.23 -5.68 6.62
C ASN A 73 -12.42 -5.50 5.32
N PHE A 74 -11.20 -4.95 5.36
CA PHE A 74 -10.39 -4.77 4.17
C PHE A 74 -9.56 -6.04 3.94
N THR A 75 -9.73 -6.64 2.77
CA THR A 75 -9.05 -7.90 2.41
C THR A 75 -8.08 -7.66 1.27
N VAL A 76 -6.90 -8.26 1.37
CA VAL A 76 -5.83 -8.23 0.36
C VAL A 76 -5.69 -9.62 -0.21
#